data_AF-A0A8S2KZ56-F1
#
_entry.id   AF-A0A8S2KZ56-F1
#
_cell.length_a   1.000
_cell.length_b   1.000
_cell.length_c   1.000
_cell.angle_alpha   90.00
_cell.angle_beta   90.00
_cell.angle_gamma   90.00
#
_symmetry.space_group_name_H-M   'P 1'
#
loop_
_entity.id
_entity.type
_entity.pdbx_description
1 polymer ?
#
loop_
_entity_poly.entity_id
_entity_poly.type
_entity_poly.pdbx_seq_one_letter_code
_entity_poly.pdbx_strand_id
1 'polypeptide(L)'
;MIFLSQILCIYFVVEIVKSAQINRNIIIDGNFDDWLNVQSYSDPQDNIDGTVYQESPWFSALKIPDCHDGTHMGNENIPKHIYNPNVDIVEFKIAHDDKSLYIYFRVADGGIIGKTSVGSGKFDENNPSNPSPGRFYVITSINLDMNEQTGYWLSEGGYYPTAPGLDGNFELEFYNGTYNQNYYLNHAGNSTNELNYTKEQNRQNQFILGTNFYSYYTQYIYWDHRPTENEIKKCLFGFYELPSPNNNNFICFSQDDAPGPFNGILSYAQSEKGNELEIRAPFQGFLLNKNTGEPTLQLGMTVNISLTLETSPEYSLPQEWCSDSAPTIQYTLSLGHKNVPFFIILFLTLLFLQIVNV
;
A
#
# COMPACT_ATOMS: atom_id res chain seq x y z
N MET A 1 -11.99 -46.80 -19.12
CA MET A 1 -10.78 -46.01 -18.82
C MET A 1 -10.78 -44.62 -19.46
N ILE A 2 -11.33 -44.43 -20.66
CA ILE A 2 -11.38 -43.12 -21.37
C ILE A 2 -12.34 -42.10 -20.70
N PHE A 3 -13.39 -42.57 -20.02
CA PHE A 3 -14.34 -41.69 -19.33
C PHE A 3 -13.80 -41.01 -18.06
N LEU A 4 -12.77 -41.57 -17.40
CA LEU A 4 -12.20 -40.95 -16.20
C LEU A 4 -11.24 -39.79 -16.53
N SER A 5 -10.57 -39.80 -17.70
CA SER A 5 -9.63 -38.72 -18.06
C SER A 5 -10.34 -37.43 -18.51
N GLN A 6 -11.55 -37.54 -19.07
CA GLN A 6 -12.33 -36.37 -19.49
C GLN A 6 -12.95 -35.61 -18.31
N ILE A 7 -13.36 -36.31 -17.25
CA ILE A 7 -13.92 -35.68 -16.04
C ILE A 7 -12.81 -34.94 -15.25
N LEU A 8 -11.59 -35.49 -15.22
CA LEU A 8 -10.45 -34.85 -14.54
C LEU A 8 -10.03 -33.54 -15.22
N CYS A 9 -10.15 -33.46 -16.55
CA CYS A 9 -9.80 -32.26 -17.32
C CYS A 9 -10.81 -31.11 -17.10
N ILE A 10 -12.10 -31.42 -16.93
CA ILE A 10 -13.12 -30.41 -16.64
C ILE A 10 -12.96 -29.86 -15.21
N TYR A 11 -12.63 -30.71 -14.23
CA TYR A 11 -12.34 -30.24 -12.86
C TYR A 11 -11.11 -29.33 -12.77
N PHE A 12 -10.07 -29.63 -13.56
CA PHE A 12 -8.86 -28.77 -13.61
C PHE A 12 -9.13 -27.39 -14.21
N VAL A 13 -10.11 -27.25 -15.12
CA VAL A 13 -10.48 -25.96 -15.72
C VAL A 13 -11.32 -25.10 -14.76
N VAL A 14 -12.08 -25.72 -13.84
CA VAL A 14 -12.97 -24.99 -12.92
C VAL A 14 -12.22 -24.41 -11.70
N GLU A 15 -11.17 -25.05 -11.20
CA GLU A 15 -10.37 -24.48 -10.09
C GLU A 15 -9.42 -23.34 -10.51
N ILE A 16 -9.16 -23.17 -11.81
CA ILE A 16 -8.23 -22.12 -12.31
C ILE A 16 -8.86 -20.71 -12.27
N VAL A 17 -10.17 -20.55 -12.04
CA VAL A 17 -10.85 -19.24 -12.15
C VAL A 17 -11.30 -18.70 -10.78
N LYS A 18 -10.41 -18.76 -9.79
CA LYS A 18 -10.40 -17.79 -8.67
C LYS A 18 -9.24 -16.80 -8.80
N SER A 19 -8.73 -16.56 -10.02
CA SER A 19 -7.87 -15.41 -10.26
C SER A 19 -8.71 -14.15 -10.09
N ALA A 20 -8.27 -13.21 -9.25
CA ALA A 20 -8.85 -11.88 -9.13
C ALA A 20 -9.12 -11.32 -10.54
N GLN A 21 -10.39 -11.16 -10.89
CA GLN A 21 -10.78 -10.61 -12.17
C GLN A 21 -10.24 -9.18 -12.26
N ILE A 22 -9.56 -8.80 -13.35
CA ILE A 22 -9.18 -7.38 -13.54
C ILE A 22 -10.45 -6.54 -13.40
N ASN A 23 -10.47 -5.68 -12.39
CA ASN A 23 -11.53 -4.70 -12.22
C ASN A 23 -11.09 -3.39 -12.87
N ARG A 24 -11.42 -3.22 -14.15
CA ARG A 24 -11.02 -2.03 -14.94
C ARG A 24 -11.85 -0.78 -14.66
N ASN A 25 -12.79 -0.86 -13.72
CA ASN A 25 -13.85 0.13 -13.59
C ASN A 25 -13.80 0.89 -12.26
N ILE A 26 -12.69 0.83 -11.51
CA ILE A 26 -12.56 1.64 -10.29
C ILE A 26 -12.32 3.10 -10.68
N ILE A 27 -13.20 3.98 -10.24
CA ILE A 27 -13.16 5.43 -10.42
C ILE A 27 -12.93 6.07 -9.05
N ILE A 28 -11.88 6.88 -8.93
CA ILE A 28 -11.58 7.59 -7.69
C ILE A 28 -12.45 8.85 -7.61
N ASP A 29 -13.58 8.77 -6.91
CA ASP A 29 -14.55 9.86 -6.75
C ASP A 29 -15.28 9.90 -5.39
N GLY A 30 -15.02 8.94 -4.51
CA GLY A 30 -15.64 8.85 -3.17
C GLY A 30 -17.02 8.20 -3.18
N ASN A 31 -17.49 7.71 -4.34
CA ASN A 31 -18.62 6.81 -4.45
C ASN A 31 -18.11 5.36 -4.63
N PHE A 32 -18.44 4.49 -3.67
CA PHE A 32 -17.86 3.16 -3.58
C PHE A 32 -18.70 2.05 -4.26
N ASP A 33 -19.65 2.41 -5.14
CA ASP A 33 -20.51 1.46 -5.85
C ASP A 33 -19.72 0.46 -6.72
N ASP A 34 -18.63 0.91 -7.33
CA ASP A 34 -17.71 0.10 -8.14
C ASP A 34 -16.87 -0.92 -7.33
N TRP A 35 -16.76 -0.71 -6.02
CA TRP A 35 -16.12 -1.62 -5.06
C TRP A 35 -17.02 -2.76 -4.57
N LEU A 36 -18.32 -2.75 -4.89
CA LEU A 36 -19.28 -3.75 -4.38
C LEU A 36 -18.94 -5.20 -4.79
N ASN A 37 -18.30 -5.38 -5.95
CA ASN A 37 -17.95 -6.70 -6.48
C ASN A 37 -16.46 -7.04 -6.31
N VAL A 38 -15.67 -6.17 -5.67
CA VAL A 38 -14.28 -6.46 -5.33
C VAL A 38 -14.25 -7.35 -4.09
N GLN A 39 -13.34 -8.32 -4.06
CA GLN A 39 -13.13 -9.16 -2.89
C GLN A 39 -12.86 -8.29 -1.67
N SER A 40 -13.70 -8.48 -0.65
CA SER A 40 -13.59 -7.82 0.64
C SER A 40 -12.82 -8.69 1.62
N TYR A 41 -11.95 -8.04 2.39
CA TYR A 41 -11.25 -8.60 3.52
C TYR A 41 -11.71 -7.85 4.76
N SER A 42 -12.09 -8.58 5.80
CA SER A 42 -12.56 -8.01 7.05
C SER A 42 -11.43 -8.01 8.07
N ASP A 43 -11.44 -6.98 8.90
CA ASP A 43 -10.57 -6.84 10.05
C ASP A 43 -11.46 -6.60 11.29
N PRO A 44 -11.21 -7.25 12.43
CA PRO A 44 -12.12 -7.17 13.56
C PRO A 44 -12.06 -5.79 14.21
N GLN A 45 -13.18 -5.08 14.26
CA GLN A 45 -13.28 -3.79 14.95
C GLN A 45 -12.75 -3.87 16.39
N ASP A 46 -11.83 -2.97 16.74
CA ASP A 46 -11.22 -2.91 18.06
C ASP A 46 -12.22 -2.49 19.16
N ASN A 47 -11.87 -2.85 20.39
CA ASN A 47 -12.57 -2.42 21.60
C ASN A 47 -11.71 -1.45 22.41
N ILE A 48 -12.37 -0.49 23.06
CA ILE A 48 -11.70 0.46 23.95
C ILE A 48 -10.91 -0.20 25.11
N ASP A 49 -11.21 -1.45 25.45
CA ASP A 49 -10.55 -2.22 26.50
C ASP A 49 -9.40 -3.11 26.00
N GLY A 50 -9.10 -3.10 24.70
CA GLY A 50 -7.98 -3.83 24.11
C GLY A 50 -8.12 -5.34 24.14
N THR A 51 -9.36 -5.83 24.06
CA THR A 51 -9.69 -7.26 24.05
C THR A 51 -9.68 -7.90 22.67
N VAL A 52 -9.46 -7.10 21.62
CA VAL A 52 -9.33 -7.56 20.23
C VAL A 52 -7.85 -7.71 19.91
N TYR A 53 -7.51 -8.84 19.29
CA TYR A 53 -6.12 -9.19 18.99
C TYR A 53 -6.00 -9.70 17.57
N GLN A 54 -4.90 -9.35 16.92
CA GLN A 54 -4.50 -9.89 15.64
C GLN A 54 -3.61 -11.11 15.83
N GLU A 55 -3.78 -12.10 14.95
CA GLU A 55 -2.90 -13.25 14.88
C GLU A 55 -1.68 -12.92 14.01
N SER A 56 -0.48 -13.17 14.53
CA SER A 56 0.73 -13.16 13.70
C SER A 56 0.98 -14.56 13.13
N PRO A 57 1.03 -14.73 11.79
CA PRO A 57 1.44 -16.00 11.19
C PRO A 57 2.86 -16.42 11.61
N TRP A 58 3.71 -15.45 11.91
CA TRP A 58 5.11 -15.64 12.26
C TRP A 58 5.31 -15.92 13.75
N PHE A 59 4.44 -15.36 14.59
CA PHE A 59 4.55 -15.45 16.05
C PHE A 59 3.20 -15.79 16.70
N SER A 60 2.67 -16.98 16.41
CA SER A 60 1.36 -17.46 16.89
C SER A 60 1.13 -17.44 18.41
N ALA A 61 2.18 -17.28 19.22
CA ALA A 61 2.08 -17.17 20.68
C ALA A 61 1.84 -15.72 21.17
N LEU A 62 2.03 -14.72 20.33
CA LEU A 62 1.87 -13.31 20.69
C LEU A 62 0.42 -12.87 20.47
N LYS A 63 -0.16 -12.25 21.48
CA LYS A 63 -1.44 -11.55 21.39
C LYS A 63 -1.16 -10.08 21.13
N ILE A 64 -1.16 -9.71 19.86
CA ILE A 64 -0.90 -8.33 19.44
C ILE A 64 -2.26 -7.62 19.47
N PRO A 65 -2.43 -6.54 20.26
CA PRO A 65 -3.63 -5.72 20.18
C PRO A 65 -3.86 -5.24 18.75
N ASP A 66 -5.12 -5.14 18.35
CA ASP A 66 -5.52 -4.72 17.01
C ASP A 66 -5.06 -3.28 16.72
N CYS A 67 -5.69 -2.28 17.34
CA CYS A 67 -5.12 -0.95 17.43
C CYS A 67 -4.02 -0.90 18.51
N HIS A 68 -2.87 -0.35 18.15
CA HIS A 68 -1.67 -0.38 18.99
C HIS A 68 -0.82 0.87 18.82
N ASP A 69 0.19 1.05 19.68
CA ASP A 69 1.11 2.17 19.56
C ASP A 69 2.14 2.00 18.43
N GLY A 70 2.53 3.11 17.79
CA GLY A 70 3.57 3.13 16.75
C GLY A 70 5.02 3.16 17.25
N THR A 71 5.27 2.99 18.55
CA THR A 71 6.61 3.17 19.16
C THR A 71 7.34 1.85 19.47
N HIS A 72 6.62 0.75 19.64
CA HIS A 72 7.20 -0.57 19.88
C HIS A 72 7.69 -1.20 18.58
N MET A 73 8.97 -0.97 18.25
CA MET A 73 9.59 -1.54 17.06
C MET A 73 10.28 -2.88 17.35
N GLY A 74 10.03 -3.92 16.53
CA GLY A 74 10.76 -5.20 16.56
C GLY A 74 9.87 -6.44 16.53
N ASN A 75 10.38 -7.52 15.91
CA ASN A 75 9.56 -8.65 15.47
C ASN A 75 8.94 -9.49 16.61
N GLU A 76 9.56 -9.48 17.79
CA GLU A 76 9.11 -10.24 18.97
C GLU A 76 8.41 -9.35 20.02
N ASN A 77 8.26 -8.06 19.74
CA ASN A 77 7.63 -7.14 20.67
C ASN A 77 6.11 -7.29 20.63
N ILE A 78 5.47 -7.03 21.78
CA ILE A 78 4.02 -6.90 21.88
C ILE A 78 3.77 -5.40 22.08
N PRO A 79 3.18 -4.70 21.10
CA PRO A 79 2.89 -3.29 21.26
C PRO A 79 1.78 -3.09 22.30
N LYS A 80 1.72 -1.90 22.87
CA LYS A 80 0.66 -1.53 23.81
C LYS A 80 -0.61 -1.25 23.03
N HIS A 81 -1.74 -1.67 23.58
CA HIS A 81 -3.06 -1.29 23.06
C HIS A 81 -3.28 0.21 23.18
N ILE A 82 -3.68 0.83 22.07
CA ILE A 82 -4.10 2.22 21.98
C ILE A 82 -5.38 2.26 21.16
N TYR A 83 -6.49 2.69 21.73
CA TYR A 83 -7.75 2.74 21.00
C TYR A 83 -7.87 4.04 20.21
N ASN A 84 -8.13 3.94 18.90
CA ASN A 84 -8.50 5.09 18.08
C ASN A 84 -9.36 4.67 16.88
N PRO A 85 -10.66 5.02 16.85
CA PRO A 85 -11.56 4.58 15.79
C PRO A 85 -11.22 5.18 14.42
N ASN A 86 -10.36 6.21 14.35
CA ASN A 86 -9.95 6.80 13.07
C ASN A 86 -8.91 5.95 12.32
N VAL A 87 -8.25 5.02 13.00
CA VAL A 87 -7.29 4.08 12.38
C VAL A 87 -7.75 2.63 12.43
N ASP A 88 -8.68 2.27 13.33
CA ASP A 88 -9.33 0.95 13.43
C ASP A 88 -9.93 0.51 12.08
N ILE A 89 -9.19 -0.28 11.32
CA ILE A 89 -9.58 -0.82 10.02
C ILE A 89 -10.59 -1.92 10.29
N VAL A 90 -11.70 -1.88 9.56
CA VAL A 90 -12.74 -2.93 9.66
C VAL A 90 -13.00 -3.64 8.34
N GLU A 91 -12.57 -3.02 7.25
CA GLU A 91 -12.64 -3.61 5.92
C GLU A 91 -11.61 -2.97 5.00
N PHE A 92 -11.01 -3.80 4.14
CA PHE A 92 -10.16 -3.35 3.06
C PHE A 92 -10.38 -4.17 1.79
N LYS A 93 -10.03 -3.57 0.65
CA LYS A 93 -10.13 -4.21 -0.66
C LYS A 93 -8.94 -3.81 -1.52
N ILE A 94 -8.55 -4.72 -2.41
CA ILE A 94 -7.49 -4.49 -3.39
C ILE A 94 -8.03 -4.81 -4.78
N ALA A 95 -7.84 -3.88 -5.71
CA ALA A 95 -8.14 -4.05 -7.12
C ALA A 95 -6.94 -3.58 -7.98
N HIS A 96 -6.93 -3.93 -9.26
CA HIS A 96 -5.92 -3.44 -10.20
C HIS A 96 -6.50 -3.34 -11.61
N ASP A 97 -5.95 -2.41 -12.39
CA ASP A 97 -6.08 -2.36 -13.84
C ASP A 97 -4.73 -2.64 -14.51
N ASP A 98 -4.56 -2.25 -15.78
CA ASP A 98 -3.32 -2.48 -16.51
C ASP A 98 -2.17 -1.53 -16.13
N LYS A 99 -2.42 -0.53 -15.28
CA LYS A 99 -1.48 0.54 -14.96
C LYS A 99 -1.42 0.91 -13.48
N SER A 100 -2.37 0.48 -12.67
CA SER A 100 -2.57 1.00 -11.33
C SER A 100 -3.07 -0.07 -10.37
N LEU A 101 -2.57 0.02 -9.15
CA LEU A 101 -3.15 -0.65 -7.98
C LEU A 101 -4.22 0.27 -7.39
N TYR A 102 -5.29 -0.31 -6.91
CA TYR A 102 -6.36 0.40 -6.23
C TYR A 102 -6.55 -0.18 -4.84
N ILE A 103 -6.59 0.69 -3.83
CA ILE A 103 -6.80 0.31 -2.45
C ILE A 103 -8.06 0.97 -1.93
N TYR A 104 -8.82 0.23 -1.14
CA TYR A 104 -9.96 0.72 -0.38
C TYR A 104 -9.74 0.43 1.09
N PHE A 105 -10.09 1.40 1.93
CA PHE A 105 -10.17 1.29 3.39
C PHE A 105 -11.57 1.67 3.85
N ARG A 106 -12.05 0.98 4.88
CA ARG A 106 -13.11 1.46 5.76
C ARG A 106 -12.67 1.29 7.20
N VAL A 107 -12.87 2.35 7.98
CA VAL A 107 -12.61 2.35 9.42
C VAL A 107 -13.88 2.14 10.23
N ALA A 108 -13.70 1.84 11.51
CA ALA A 108 -14.77 1.62 12.47
C ALA A 108 -15.81 2.74 12.50
N ASP A 109 -17.01 2.41 12.97
CA ASP A 109 -18.11 3.36 13.08
C ASP A 109 -17.73 4.57 13.95
N GLY A 110 -17.86 5.77 13.38
CA GLY A 110 -17.47 7.03 14.02
C GLY A 110 -16.02 7.44 13.79
N GLY A 111 -15.21 6.59 13.17
CA GLY A 111 -13.89 6.91 12.64
C GLY A 111 -13.94 7.81 11.41
N ILE A 112 -12.90 8.64 11.24
CA ILE A 112 -12.71 9.49 10.07
C ILE A 112 -11.25 9.37 9.64
N ILE A 113 -11.01 8.83 8.45
CA ILE A 113 -9.67 8.68 7.86
C ILE A 113 -9.10 10.08 7.58
N GLY A 114 -7.84 10.33 7.96
CA GLY A 114 -7.19 11.63 7.76
C GLY A 114 -7.57 12.70 8.81
N LYS A 115 -8.35 12.34 9.83
CA LYS A 115 -8.72 13.26 10.90
C LYS A 115 -7.51 13.60 11.77
N THR A 116 -7.08 14.86 11.68
CA THR A 116 -5.96 15.40 12.44
C THR A 116 -6.39 16.64 13.23
N SER A 117 -5.64 16.97 14.28
CA SER A 117 -5.82 18.23 15.00
C SER A 117 -5.35 19.41 14.14
N VAL A 118 -5.95 20.59 14.32
CA VAL A 118 -5.50 21.82 13.68
C VAL A 118 -4.70 22.64 14.69
N GLY A 119 -3.47 22.97 14.35
CA GLY A 119 -2.49 23.61 15.22
C GLY A 119 -1.54 24.54 14.48
N SER A 120 -0.88 25.41 15.25
CA SER A 120 0.18 26.30 14.76
C SER A 120 1.53 26.08 15.45
N GLY A 121 1.59 25.16 16.41
CA GLY A 121 2.81 24.80 17.15
C GLY A 121 3.61 23.68 16.49
N LYS A 122 4.74 23.29 17.11
CA LYS A 122 5.31 21.95 16.94
C LYS A 122 4.81 21.09 18.11
N PHE A 123 4.59 19.79 17.87
CA PHE A 123 4.27 18.83 18.93
C PHE A 123 5.24 18.98 20.09
N ASP A 124 4.72 19.49 21.21
CA ASP A 124 5.42 19.62 22.47
C ASP A 124 4.63 18.82 23.50
N GLU A 125 5.10 17.60 23.74
CA GLU A 125 4.58 16.69 24.77
C GLU A 125 4.54 17.36 26.17
N ASN A 126 5.35 18.40 26.39
CA ASN A 126 5.43 19.12 27.66
C ASN A 126 4.52 20.37 27.70
N ASN A 127 3.86 20.73 26.59
CA ASN A 127 2.98 21.89 26.52
C ASN A 127 1.68 21.61 25.75
N PRO A 128 0.71 20.91 26.40
CA PRO A 128 -0.57 20.56 25.79
C PRO A 128 -1.46 21.77 25.44
N SER A 129 -1.08 23.00 25.84
CA SER A 129 -1.82 24.22 25.52
C SER A 129 -1.48 24.83 24.16
N ASN A 130 -0.42 24.36 23.50
CA ASN A 130 -0.09 24.75 22.13
C ASN A 130 -0.56 23.62 21.19
N PRO A 131 -1.73 23.75 20.52
CA PRO A 131 -2.21 22.72 19.64
C PRO A 131 -1.17 22.57 18.53
N SER A 132 -0.61 21.39 18.49
CA SER A 132 0.35 21.00 17.49
C SER A 132 -0.41 20.39 16.34
N PRO A 133 -0.04 20.66 15.09
CA PRO A 133 -0.71 20.08 13.94
C PRO A 133 -0.54 18.57 13.98
N GLY A 134 -1.65 17.86 13.90
CA GLY A 134 -1.66 16.41 13.84
C GLY A 134 -1.26 15.88 12.48
N ARG A 135 -0.93 14.59 12.47
CA ARG A 135 -0.48 13.83 11.30
C ARG A 135 -1.28 12.54 11.21
N PHE A 136 -1.60 12.15 9.98
CA PHE A 136 -2.29 10.90 9.69
C PHE A 136 -1.73 10.31 8.41
N TYR A 137 -1.40 9.03 8.43
CA TYR A 137 -0.85 8.27 7.33
C TYR A 137 -1.82 7.18 6.88
N VAL A 138 -1.99 7.08 5.57
CA VAL A 138 -2.59 5.92 4.92
C VAL A 138 -1.49 5.22 4.15
N ILE A 139 -1.08 4.04 4.60
CA ILE A 139 0.14 3.37 4.16
C ILE A 139 -0.23 2.07 3.45
N THR A 140 0.35 1.85 2.27
CA THR A 140 0.33 0.55 1.59
C THR A 140 1.76 0.10 1.38
N SER A 141 2.17 -0.93 2.13
CA SER A 141 3.49 -1.54 2.05
C SER A 141 3.47 -2.80 1.21
N ILE A 142 4.46 -2.98 0.34
CA ILE A 142 4.46 -4.04 -0.67
C ILE A 142 5.81 -4.77 -0.68
N ASN A 143 5.76 -6.09 -0.59
CA ASN A 143 6.87 -6.96 -0.99
C ASN A 143 6.79 -7.17 -2.51
N LEU A 144 7.72 -6.55 -3.23
CA LEU A 144 7.70 -6.42 -4.69
C LEU A 144 8.37 -7.60 -5.39
N ASP A 145 9.24 -8.36 -4.73
CA ASP A 145 9.91 -9.53 -5.31
C ASP A 145 9.54 -10.87 -4.65
N MET A 146 8.61 -10.87 -3.70
CA MET A 146 8.22 -12.03 -2.89
C MET A 146 9.40 -12.66 -2.14
N ASN A 147 10.46 -11.89 -1.87
CA ASN A 147 11.59 -12.33 -1.08
C ASN A 147 11.48 -11.73 0.32
N GLU A 148 11.54 -12.59 1.33
CA GLU A 148 11.43 -12.17 2.74
C GLU A 148 12.77 -11.67 3.31
N GLN A 149 13.86 -11.82 2.54
CA GLN A 149 15.21 -11.35 2.90
C GLN A 149 15.53 -9.94 2.37
N THR A 150 14.68 -9.42 1.51
CA THR A 150 14.71 -8.04 1.01
C THR A 150 13.74 -7.18 1.82
N GLY A 151 13.70 -5.88 1.57
CA GLY A 151 12.78 -4.98 2.27
C GLY A 151 13.04 -4.88 3.77
N TYR A 152 12.02 -4.41 4.50
CA TYR A 152 11.98 -4.32 5.95
C TYR A 152 10.89 -5.23 6.53
N TRP A 153 10.97 -5.53 7.82
CA TRP A 153 9.86 -6.15 8.56
C TRP A 153 8.86 -5.09 8.98
N LEU A 154 7.57 -5.31 8.78
CA LEU A 154 6.51 -4.34 9.11
C LEU A 154 6.63 -3.80 10.55
N SER A 155 6.98 -4.67 11.51
CA SER A 155 7.20 -4.30 12.92
C SER A 155 8.42 -3.41 13.19
N GLU A 156 9.37 -3.28 12.26
CA GLU A 156 10.43 -2.27 12.35
C GLU A 156 9.87 -0.85 12.22
N GLY A 157 8.71 -0.70 11.55
CA GLY A 157 7.96 0.55 11.51
C GLY A 157 6.99 0.75 12.67
N GLY A 158 6.94 -0.18 13.63
CA GLY A 158 5.96 -0.16 14.72
C GLY A 158 4.59 -0.70 14.32
N TYR A 159 4.47 -1.36 13.17
CA TYR A 159 3.22 -1.85 12.60
C TYR A 159 3.08 -3.37 12.74
N TYR A 160 1.90 -3.84 13.13
CA TYR A 160 1.59 -5.26 13.35
C TYR A 160 0.26 -5.64 12.70
N PRO A 161 0.08 -6.92 12.26
CA PRO A 161 0.91 -8.08 12.55
C PRO A 161 2.19 -8.09 11.71
N THR A 162 3.30 -8.56 12.28
CA THR A 162 4.60 -8.48 11.56
C THR A 162 4.57 -9.23 10.23
N ALA A 163 5.20 -8.65 9.20
CA ALA A 163 5.36 -9.26 7.88
C ALA A 163 6.73 -8.87 7.32
N PRO A 164 7.54 -9.83 6.84
CA PRO A 164 8.85 -9.54 6.27
C PRO A 164 8.77 -9.12 4.80
N GLY A 165 9.87 -8.57 4.27
CA GLY A 165 10.05 -8.45 2.84
C GLY A 165 9.50 -7.18 2.21
N LEU A 166 9.06 -6.18 2.97
CA LEU A 166 8.36 -5.02 2.39
C LEU A 166 9.38 -4.06 1.75
N ASP A 167 9.42 -3.99 0.42
CA ASP A 167 10.43 -3.24 -0.34
C ASP A 167 10.09 -1.76 -0.52
N GLY A 168 8.79 -1.45 -0.63
CA GLY A 168 8.34 -0.11 -0.96
C GLY A 168 6.93 0.16 -0.47
N ASN A 169 6.65 1.45 -0.29
CA ASN A 169 5.32 1.92 0.07
C ASN A 169 4.80 2.89 -0.98
N PHE A 170 3.50 3.09 -1.01
CA PHE A 170 2.96 4.42 -1.28
C PHE A 170 2.07 4.85 -0.13
N GLU A 171 2.04 6.15 0.11
CA GLU A 171 1.35 6.70 1.27
C GLU A 171 0.61 7.99 0.92
N LEU A 172 -0.44 8.26 1.69
CA LEU A 172 -1.09 9.56 1.78
C LEU A 172 -0.84 10.13 3.17
N GLU A 173 -0.52 11.41 3.23
CA GLU A 173 -0.37 12.16 4.46
C GLU A 173 -1.45 13.24 4.56
N PHE A 174 -2.13 13.26 5.69
CA PHE A 174 -2.91 14.41 6.14
C PHE A 174 -2.15 15.10 7.27
N TYR A 175 -2.11 16.42 7.19
CA TYR A 175 -1.42 17.27 8.15
C TYR A 175 -2.30 18.48 8.47
N ASN A 176 -2.38 18.82 9.76
CA ASN A 176 -3.02 20.04 10.22
C ASN A 176 -4.48 20.21 9.75
N GLY A 177 -5.26 19.13 9.81
CA GLY A 177 -6.67 19.07 9.41
C GLY A 177 -6.92 18.99 7.91
N THR A 178 -5.89 18.85 7.08
CA THR A 178 -6.03 18.84 5.61
C THR A 178 -5.11 17.83 4.94
N TYR A 179 -5.42 17.47 3.70
CA TYR A 179 -4.49 16.72 2.86
C TYR A 179 -3.16 17.47 2.68
N ASN A 180 -2.04 16.75 2.76
CA ASN A 180 -0.69 17.32 2.64
C ASN A 180 0.09 16.79 1.44
N GLN A 181 0.22 15.47 1.29
CA GLN A 181 0.98 14.91 0.17
C GLN A 181 0.66 13.45 -0.05
N ASN A 182 1.09 12.98 -1.22
CA ASN A 182 1.08 11.59 -1.60
C ASN A 182 2.44 11.25 -2.20
N TYR A 183 3.02 10.13 -1.81
CA TYR A 183 4.40 9.80 -2.20
C TYR A 183 4.63 8.30 -2.27
N TYR A 184 5.73 7.93 -2.92
CA TYR A 184 6.26 6.58 -2.96
C TYR A 184 7.51 6.50 -2.09
N LEU A 185 7.69 5.36 -1.43
CA LEU A 185 8.89 5.03 -0.68
C LEU A 185 9.65 3.90 -1.36
N ASN A 186 10.96 4.02 -1.36
CA ASN A 186 11.87 2.93 -1.66
C ASN A 186 12.74 2.72 -0.42
N HIS A 187 12.40 1.68 0.35
CA HIS A 187 13.19 1.20 1.47
C HIS A 187 14.32 0.40 0.88
N ALA A 188 15.47 1.03 0.60
CA ALA A 188 16.63 0.37 0.01
C ALA A 188 17.94 0.80 0.67
N GLY A 189 18.15 0.39 1.93
CA GLY A 189 19.43 0.59 2.58
C GLY A 189 19.46 0.16 4.05
N ASN A 190 20.67 0.06 4.58
CA ASN A 190 20.97 -0.17 6.00
C ASN A 190 21.88 0.91 6.59
N SER A 191 22.22 1.93 5.79
CA SER A 191 23.14 2.98 6.16
C SER A 191 22.88 4.26 5.36
N THR A 192 23.39 5.39 5.84
CA THR A 192 23.30 6.68 5.12
C THR A 192 23.94 6.62 3.73
N ASN A 193 25.01 5.82 3.56
CA ASN A 193 25.66 5.68 2.26
C ASN A 193 24.77 4.94 1.26
N GLU A 194 24.12 3.87 1.70
CA GLU A 194 23.17 3.12 0.87
C GLU A 194 21.93 3.96 0.57
N LEU A 195 21.40 4.71 1.55
CA LEU A 195 20.30 5.66 1.31
C LEU A 195 20.66 6.70 0.23
N ASN A 196 21.86 7.28 0.29
CA ASN A 196 22.33 8.22 -0.73
C ASN A 196 22.48 7.56 -2.10
N TYR A 197 22.96 6.30 -2.14
CA TYR A 197 23.03 5.52 -3.36
C TYR A 197 21.63 5.28 -3.97
N THR A 198 20.67 4.88 -3.13
CA THR A 198 19.27 4.70 -3.51
C THR A 198 18.66 5.97 -4.06
N LYS A 199 18.87 7.10 -3.38
CA LYS A 199 18.44 8.41 -3.86
C LYS A 199 19.00 8.72 -5.24
N GLU A 200 20.28 8.43 -5.48
CA GLU A 200 20.87 8.60 -6.80
C GLU A 200 20.23 7.66 -7.84
N GLN A 201 19.97 6.40 -7.51
CA GLN A 201 19.32 5.47 -8.43
C GLN A 201 17.88 5.90 -8.76
N ASN A 202 17.10 6.38 -7.79
CA ASN A 202 15.73 6.84 -8.07
C ASN A 202 15.71 8.02 -9.03
N ARG A 203 16.70 8.93 -8.97
CA ARG A 203 16.87 10.02 -9.95
C ARG A 203 17.18 9.51 -11.36
N GLN A 204 17.74 8.31 -11.46
CA GLN A 204 17.95 7.60 -12.72
C GLN A 204 16.77 6.72 -13.12
N ASN A 205 15.57 6.94 -12.54
CA ASN A 205 14.36 6.14 -12.76
C ASN A 205 14.51 4.67 -12.35
N GLN A 206 15.30 4.40 -11.29
CA GLN A 206 15.59 3.05 -10.83
C GLN A 206 15.13 2.82 -9.39
N PHE A 207 14.41 1.73 -9.17
CA PHE A 207 14.04 1.18 -7.87
C PHE A 207 15.02 0.08 -7.48
N ILE A 208 15.35 0.01 -6.20
CA ILE A 208 16.31 -0.97 -5.69
C ILE A 208 15.53 -1.95 -4.82
N LEU A 209 15.73 -3.24 -5.09
CA LEU A 209 15.28 -4.32 -4.24
C LEU A 209 16.53 -4.91 -3.58
N GLY A 210 16.51 -5.12 -2.27
CA GLY A 210 17.70 -5.44 -1.49
C GLY A 210 17.37 -5.66 -0.01
N THR A 211 18.35 -5.99 0.83
CA THR A 211 18.14 -6.11 2.29
C THR A 211 18.15 -4.74 2.94
N ASN A 212 17.07 -4.39 3.64
CA ASN A 212 16.84 -3.01 4.07
C ASN A 212 16.38 -2.95 5.53
N PHE A 213 16.30 -1.73 6.04
CA PHE A 213 15.72 -1.41 7.33
C PHE A 213 14.69 -0.31 7.17
N TYR A 214 13.67 -0.33 8.03
CA TYR A 214 12.59 0.66 7.98
C TYR A 214 13.07 2.11 7.97
N SER A 215 14.16 2.46 8.67
CA SER A 215 14.60 3.87 8.79
C SER A 215 15.41 4.40 7.59
N TYR A 216 15.74 3.56 6.60
CA TYR A 216 16.59 3.95 5.46
C TYR A 216 15.82 3.88 4.14
N TYR A 217 14.86 4.80 4.00
CA TYR A 217 14.08 4.96 2.78
C TYR A 217 14.30 6.31 2.11
N THR A 218 14.10 6.31 0.80
CA THR A 218 13.80 7.53 0.07
C THR A 218 12.29 7.72 0.00
N GLN A 219 11.87 8.97 -0.02
CA GLN A 219 10.47 9.37 -0.17
C GLN A 219 10.40 10.39 -1.31
N TYR A 220 9.51 10.15 -2.28
CA TYR A 220 9.39 11.05 -3.42
C TYR A 220 7.96 11.17 -3.95
N ILE A 221 7.62 12.39 -4.34
CA ILE A 221 6.46 12.68 -5.17
C ILE A 221 6.83 12.40 -6.63
N TYR A 222 5.93 11.76 -7.37
CA TYR A 222 6.10 11.48 -8.80
C TYR A 222 5.07 12.24 -9.63
N TRP A 223 5.47 12.84 -10.74
CA TRP A 223 4.57 13.41 -11.75
C TRP A 223 4.86 12.83 -13.14
N ASP A 224 3.81 12.58 -13.92
CA ASP A 224 3.86 12.23 -15.34
C ASP A 224 3.70 13.44 -16.28
N HIS A 225 3.69 14.63 -15.67
CA HIS A 225 3.69 15.92 -16.32
C HIS A 225 4.51 16.88 -15.46
N ARG A 226 4.93 18.01 -16.03
CA ARG A 226 5.71 18.99 -15.25
C ARG A 226 4.81 19.63 -14.17
N PRO A 227 5.17 19.55 -12.87
CA PRO A 227 4.40 20.18 -11.81
C PRO A 227 4.49 21.71 -11.88
N THR A 228 3.64 22.38 -11.09
CA THR A 228 3.63 23.85 -11.04
C THR A 228 4.92 24.38 -10.39
N GLU A 229 5.29 25.62 -10.73
CA GLU A 229 6.46 26.29 -10.10
C GLU A 229 6.31 26.43 -8.58
N ASN A 230 5.08 26.45 -8.05
CA ASN A 230 4.83 26.45 -6.61
C ASN A 230 5.13 25.09 -5.97
N GLU A 231 4.81 23.99 -6.64
CA GLU A 231 5.17 22.63 -6.19
C GLU A 231 6.68 22.41 -6.26
N ILE A 232 7.33 22.84 -7.35
CA ILE A 232 8.79 22.71 -7.52
C ILE A 232 9.54 23.43 -6.38
N LYS A 233 9.09 24.63 -5.97
CA LYS A 233 9.71 25.37 -4.86
C LYS A 233 9.63 24.67 -3.51
N LYS A 234 8.67 23.76 -3.34
CA LYS A 234 8.48 22.98 -2.11
C LYS A 234 9.38 21.74 -2.07
N CYS A 235 10.07 21.40 -3.16
CA CYS A 235 11.00 20.27 -3.26
C CYS A 235 12.33 20.53 -2.55
N LEU A 236 12.29 20.51 -1.21
CA LEU A 236 13.44 20.83 -0.35
C LEU A 236 14.66 19.95 -0.63
N PHE A 237 14.46 18.72 -1.09
CA PHE A 237 15.53 17.74 -1.33
C PHE A 237 15.84 17.47 -2.80
N GLY A 238 15.35 18.36 -3.68
CA GLY A 238 15.63 18.38 -5.11
C GLY A 238 14.44 17.97 -5.97
N PHE A 239 14.37 18.57 -7.14
CA PHE A 239 13.42 18.29 -8.22
C PHE A 239 14.20 17.82 -9.44
N TYR A 240 13.79 16.67 -10.01
CA TYR A 240 14.53 16.00 -11.07
C TYR A 240 13.60 15.52 -12.17
N GLU A 241 14.00 15.76 -13.42
CA GLU A 241 13.43 15.09 -14.59
C GLU A 241 14.07 13.71 -14.72
N LEU A 242 13.24 12.69 -14.93
CA LEU A 242 13.70 11.31 -15.07
C LEU A 242 14.31 11.07 -16.46
N PRO A 243 15.32 10.18 -16.59
CA PRO A 243 15.85 9.81 -17.89
C PRO A 243 14.87 8.95 -18.71
N SER A 244 15.25 8.68 -19.96
CA SER A 244 14.57 7.70 -20.82
C SER A 244 14.34 6.36 -20.09
N PRO A 245 13.21 5.68 -20.33
CA PRO A 245 12.14 6.01 -21.29
C PRO A 245 11.13 7.06 -20.78
N ASN A 246 11.34 7.61 -19.60
CA ASN A 246 10.41 8.49 -18.89
C ASN A 246 10.84 9.96 -18.91
N ASN A 247 11.42 10.44 -20.02
CA ASN A 247 12.02 11.77 -20.17
C ASN A 247 11.02 12.95 -20.25
N ASN A 248 9.87 12.82 -19.60
CA ASN A 248 8.90 13.88 -19.31
C ASN A 248 8.22 13.67 -17.95
N ASN A 249 8.74 12.73 -17.14
CA ASN A 249 8.27 12.43 -15.81
C ASN A 249 9.26 13.02 -14.81
N PHE A 250 8.77 13.35 -13.63
CA PHE A 250 9.54 14.10 -12.64
C PHE A 250 9.41 13.48 -11.27
N ILE A 251 10.46 13.58 -10.47
CA ILE A 251 10.43 13.27 -9.05
C ILE A 251 10.89 14.45 -8.20
N CYS A 252 10.32 14.54 -7.01
CA CYS A 252 10.67 15.50 -5.98
C CYS A 252 10.87 14.72 -4.69
N PHE A 253 12.08 14.73 -4.13
CA PHE A 253 12.25 14.12 -2.82
C PHE A 253 11.61 14.99 -1.76
N SER A 254 10.75 14.39 -0.95
CA SER A 254 10.06 15.03 0.16
C SER A 254 10.47 14.38 1.49
N GLN A 255 9.83 14.84 2.56
CA GLN A 255 9.91 14.29 3.90
C GLN A 255 8.53 14.45 4.53
N ASP A 256 8.32 13.84 5.67
CA ASP A 256 7.18 14.11 6.54
C ASP A 256 7.03 15.60 6.86
N ASP A 257 5.77 16.05 6.98
CA ASP A 257 5.42 17.45 7.26
C ASP A 257 5.99 18.45 6.23
N ALA A 258 6.29 17.99 5.00
CA ALA A 258 6.69 18.85 3.91
C ALA A 258 5.59 19.90 3.62
N PRO A 259 5.94 21.09 3.08
CA PRO A 259 4.98 22.19 2.90
C PRO A 259 4.00 21.91 1.74
N GLY A 260 3.05 21.00 1.93
CA GLY A 260 2.03 20.61 0.95
C GLY A 260 0.99 21.73 0.66
N PRO A 261 -0.07 21.43 -0.12
CA PRO A 261 -0.30 20.17 -0.79
C PRO A 261 0.70 19.91 -1.94
N PHE A 262 1.02 18.64 -2.18
CA PHE A 262 1.64 18.14 -3.42
C PHE A 262 0.65 17.23 -4.13
N ASN A 263 0.47 17.39 -5.45
CA ASN A 263 -0.47 16.58 -6.23
C ASN A 263 0.29 15.73 -7.25
N GLY A 264 0.90 14.62 -6.79
CA GLY A 264 1.56 13.65 -7.66
C GLY A 264 0.56 12.81 -8.47
N ILE A 265 1.06 11.74 -9.08
CA ILE A 265 0.24 10.78 -9.85
C ILE A 265 -0.65 9.89 -8.99
N LEU A 266 -0.42 9.83 -7.68
CA LEU A 266 -1.33 9.18 -6.74
C LEU A 266 -2.59 10.04 -6.61
N SER A 267 -3.75 9.41 -6.58
CA SER A 267 -5.04 10.09 -6.40
C SER A 267 -5.86 9.34 -5.37
N TYR A 268 -6.66 10.08 -4.60
CA TYR A 268 -7.53 9.50 -3.59
C TYR A 268 -8.87 10.23 -3.54
N ALA A 269 -9.87 9.57 -2.95
CA ALA A 269 -11.14 10.17 -2.58
C ALA A 269 -11.66 9.56 -1.28
N GLN A 270 -12.55 10.27 -0.60
CA GLN A 270 -13.15 9.85 0.66
C GLN A 270 -14.68 9.86 0.55
N SER A 271 -15.35 8.98 1.29
CA SER A 271 -16.82 9.07 1.43
C SER A 271 -17.23 10.41 2.04
N GLU A 272 -18.49 10.80 1.86
CA GLU A 272 -19.05 12.00 2.48
C GLU A 272 -18.87 12.02 4.01
N LYS A 273 -18.89 10.85 4.65
CA LYS A 273 -18.67 10.69 6.09
C LYS A 273 -17.17 10.64 6.47
N GLY A 274 -16.29 10.41 5.51
CA GLY A 274 -14.84 10.29 5.70
C GLY A 274 -14.38 8.96 6.32
N ASN A 275 -15.28 8.00 6.56
CA ASN A 275 -14.96 6.69 7.13
C ASN A 275 -14.54 5.65 6.08
N GLU A 276 -14.62 5.98 4.79
CA GLU A 276 -14.13 5.18 3.68
C GLU A 276 -13.18 6.01 2.84
N LEU A 277 -12.12 5.39 2.33
CA LEU A 277 -11.12 6.03 1.48
C LEU A 277 -10.69 5.06 0.38
N GLU A 278 -10.53 5.60 -0.83
CA GLU A 278 -9.95 4.88 -1.96
C GLU A 278 -8.71 5.59 -2.49
N ILE A 279 -7.75 4.80 -2.97
CA ILE A 279 -6.49 5.26 -3.54
C ILE A 279 -6.29 4.58 -4.88
N ARG A 280 -5.83 5.34 -5.87
CA ARG A 280 -5.22 4.81 -7.09
C ARG A 280 -3.74 5.10 -7.08
N ALA A 281 -2.94 4.04 -7.17
CA ALA A 281 -1.50 4.08 -7.24
C ALA A 281 -0.96 3.55 -8.56
N PRO A 282 -0.55 4.43 -9.51
CA PRO A 282 0.02 3.96 -10.76
C PRO A 282 1.35 3.22 -10.55
N PHE A 283 1.53 2.10 -11.26
CA PHE A 283 2.71 1.23 -11.17
C PHE A 283 4.01 1.96 -11.47
N GLN A 284 3.98 2.94 -12.38
CA GLN A 284 5.16 3.71 -12.79
C GLN A 284 5.81 4.48 -11.64
N GLY A 285 5.09 4.75 -10.55
CA GLY A 285 5.67 5.37 -9.37
C GLY A 285 6.69 4.49 -8.64
N PHE A 286 6.64 3.16 -8.84
CA PHE A 286 7.65 2.22 -8.37
C PHE A 286 8.88 2.13 -9.29
N LEU A 287 9.02 3.02 -10.28
CA LEU A 287 10.17 3.12 -11.18
C LEU A 287 10.52 1.78 -11.89
N LEU A 288 11.71 1.70 -12.48
CA LEU A 288 12.23 0.48 -13.09
C LEU A 288 13.13 -0.27 -12.13
N ASN A 289 13.05 -1.60 -12.09
CA ASN A 289 13.94 -2.41 -11.28
C ASN A 289 15.40 -2.18 -11.73
N LYS A 290 16.26 -1.81 -10.79
CA LYS A 290 17.66 -1.44 -11.03
C LYS A 290 18.48 -2.53 -11.75
N ASN A 291 18.15 -3.79 -11.51
CA ASN A 291 18.91 -4.95 -11.98
C ASN A 291 18.40 -5.47 -13.32
N THR A 292 17.09 -5.37 -13.59
CA THR A 292 16.49 -5.90 -14.84
C THR A 292 16.19 -4.81 -15.86
N GLY A 293 15.95 -3.57 -15.44
CA GLY A 293 15.47 -2.47 -16.29
C GLY A 293 13.98 -2.54 -16.63
N GLU A 294 13.27 -3.57 -16.17
CA GLU A 294 11.82 -3.73 -16.33
C GLU A 294 11.05 -2.95 -15.26
N PRO A 295 9.74 -2.67 -15.44
CA PRO A 295 8.93 -2.08 -14.37
C PRO A 295 9.00 -2.88 -13.07
N THR A 296 9.22 -2.20 -11.95
CA THR A 296 9.34 -2.87 -10.63
C THR A 296 8.03 -3.52 -10.22
N LEU A 297 6.89 -2.88 -10.53
CA LEU A 297 5.55 -3.43 -10.34
C LEU A 297 4.85 -3.53 -11.69
N GLN A 298 4.31 -4.70 -12.03
CA GLN A 298 3.62 -4.94 -13.30
C GLN A 298 2.67 -6.13 -13.22
N LEU A 299 1.81 -6.26 -14.23
CA LEU A 299 0.94 -7.42 -14.39
C LEU A 299 1.75 -8.72 -14.52
N GLY A 300 1.15 -9.82 -14.07
CA GLY A 300 1.76 -11.14 -13.96
C GLY A 300 2.49 -11.39 -12.65
N MET A 301 2.73 -10.35 -11.84
CA MET A 301 3.38 -10.49 -10.54
C MET A 301 2.41 -10.95 -9.46
N THR A 302 2.94 -11.68 -8.49
CA THR A 302 2.34 -11.85 -7.16
C THR A 302 3.16 -11.03 -6.18
N VAL A 303 2.49 -10.33 -5.28
CA VAL A 303 3.08 -9.47 -4.25
C VAL A 303 2.41 -9.75 -2.91
N ASN A 304 3.09 -9.47 -1.80
CA ASN A 304 2.45 -9.39 -0.49
C ASN A 304 2.17 -7.92 -0.18
N ILE A 305 0.95 -7.60 0.23
CA ILE A 305 0.51 -6.23 0.51
C ILE A 305 0.02 -6.16 1.96
N SER A 306 0.54 -5.18 2.70
CA SER A 306 0.03 -4.80 4.02
C SER A 306 -0.52 -3.38 3.97
N LEU A 307 -1.64 -3.16 4.66
CA LEU A 307 -2.34 -1.89 4.70
C LEU A 307 -2.36 -1.39 6.14
N THR A 308 -1.93 -0.15 6.34
CA THR A 308 -1.78 0.43 7.68
C THR A 308 -2.37 1.84 7.71
N LEU A 309 -3.08 2.16 8.78
CA LEU A 309 -3.44 3.52 9.14
C LEU A 309 -2.66 3.90 10.40
N GLU A 310 -2.09 5.10 10.42
CA GLU A 310 -1.36 5.61 11.58
C GLU A 310 -1.74 7.07 11.83
N THR A 311 -1.87 7.46 13.09
CA THR A 311 -2.20 8.83 13.47
C THR A 311 -1.50 9.28 14.73
N SER A 312 -1.27 10.58 14.80
CA SER A 312 -0.78 11.27 15.97
C SER A 312 -1.77 11.19 17.17
N PRO A 313 -1.31 11.54 18.40
CA PRO A 313 -2.00 11.20 19.65
C PRO A 313 -3.35 11.84 19.98
N GLU A 314 -3.86 12.77 19.18
CA GLU A 314 -4.88 13.73 19.64
C GLU A 314 -6.27 13.13 19.86
N TYR A 315 -6.52 12.00 19.20
CA TYR A 315 -7.81 11.30 19.24
C TYR A 315 -7.70 9.87 19.77
N SER A 316 -6.53 9.47 20.28
CA SER A 316 -6.29 8.15 20.83
C SER A 316 -6.53 8.09 22.34
N LEU A 317 -6.79 6.87 22.82
CA LEU A 317 -6.96 6.55 24.23
C LEU A 317 -6.06 5.36 24.60
N PRO A 318 -5.01 5.57 25.42
CA PRO A 318 -4.47 6.86 25.88
C PRO A 318 -3.92 7.71 24.72
N GLN A 319 -3.63 9.00 25.00
CA GLN A 319 -3.08 9.94 24.01
C GLN A 319 -1.62 9.58 23.66
N GLU A 320 -1.46 8.59 22.79
CA GLU A 320 -0.19 8.15 22.19
C GLU A 320 -0.39 7.95 20.68
N TRP A 321 0.71 7.88 19.91
CA TRP A 321 0.62 7.51 18.51
C TRP A 321 -0.10 6.18 18.39
N CYS A 322 -0.98 6.06 17.40
CA CYS A 322 -1.83 4.90 17.23
C CYS A 322 -1.76 4.43 15.78
N SER A 323 -1.57 3.14 15.60
CA SER A 323 -1.65 2.46 14.32
C SER A 323 -2.58 1.27 14.41
N ASP A 324 -3.10 0.91 13.25
CA ASP A 324 -3.71 -0.38 13.01
C ASP A 324 -3.28 -0.85 11.61
N SER A 325 -2.91 -2.12 11.49
CA SER A 325 -2.56 -2.72 10.21
C SER A 325 -3.35 -3.98 9.96
N ALA A 326 -3.99 -4.02 8.81
CA ALA A 326 -4.67 -5.21 8.36
C ALA A 326 -3.68 -6.37 8.10
N PRO A 327 -4.14 -7.63 8.19
CA PRO A 327 -3.33 -8.79 7.84
C PRO A 327 -2.74 -8.67 6.43
N THR A 328 -1.45 -9.00 6.29
CA THR A 328 -0.78 -9.01 4.98
C THR A 328 -1.41 -10.06 4.07
N ILE A 329 -1.78 -9.65 2.86
CA ILE A 329 -2.38 -10.53 1.86
C ILE A 329 -1.46 -10.75 0.67
N GLN A 330 -1.41 -12.00 0.20
CA GLN A 330 -0.80 -12.32 -1.08
C GLN A 330 -1.78 -11.97 -2.20
N TYR A 331 -1.35 -11.15 -3.15
CA TYR A 331 -2.18 -10.63 -4.23
C TYR A 331 -1.51 -10.78 -5.59
N THR A 332 -2.22 -11.31 -6.58
CA THR A 332 -1.72 -11.47 -7.94
C THR A 332 -2.29 -10.38 -8.85
N LEU A 333 -1.40 -9.59 -9.45
CA LEU A 333 -1.69 -8.60 -10.48
C LEU A 333 -1.96 -9.32 -11.81
N SER A 334 -3.09 -10.02 -11.91
CA SER A 334 -3.40 -10.84 -13.09
C SER A 334 -3.36 -10.02 -14.39
N LEU A 335 -2.92 -10.64 -15.49
CA LEU A 335 -2.98 -10.02 -16.82
C LEU A 335 -4.42 -9.78 -17.32
N GLY A 336 -5.41 -10.28 -16.57
CA GLY A 336 -6.79 -10.44 -16.97
C GLY A 336 -6.85 -11.40 -18.13
N HIS A 337 -7.80 -12.32 -18.08
CA HIS A 337 -8.21 -12.95 -19.31
C HIS A 337 -8.79 -11.84 -20.19
N LYS A 338 -8.00 -11.29 -21.12
CA LYS A 338 -8.56 -10.85 -22.41
C LYS A 338 -9.35 -12.07 -22.83
N ASN A 339 -10.68 -12.01 -22.73
CA ASN A 339 -11.58 -13.11 -23.06
C ASN A 339 -10.96 -13.85 -24.23
N VAL A 340 -10.32 -14.99 -23.97
CA VAL A 340 -9.82 -15.84 -25.04
C VAL A 340 -11.14 -16.19 -25.71
N PRO A 341 -11.40 -15.72 -26.95
CA PRO A 341 -12.72 -15.85 -27.54
C PRO A 341 -13.13 -17.30 -27.37
N PHE A 342 -14.33 -17.56 -26.87
CA PHE A 342 -14.80 -18.92 -26.60
C PHE A 342 -14.50 -19.88 -27.77
N PHE A 343 -14.49 -19.35 -28.99
CA PHE A 343 -14.05 -20.02 -30.21
C PHE A 343 -12.61 -20.56 -30.22
N ILE A 344 -11.62 -19.91 -29.60
CA ILE A 344 -10.24 -20.43 -29.51
C ILE A 344 -10.18 -21.62 -28.55
N ILE A 345 -10.86 -21.54 -27.40
CA ILE A 345 -10.97 -22.67 -26.46
C ILE A 345 -11.72 -23.83 -27.12
N LEU A 346 -12.85 -23.53 -27.80
CA LEU A 346 -13.62 -24.52 -28.54
C LEU A 346 -12.80 -25.14 -29.68
N PHE A 347 -12.03 -24.34 -30.41
CA PHE A 347 -11.19 -24.80 -31.52
C PHE A 347 -10.05 -25.71 -31.03
N LEU A 348 -9.36 -25.34 -29.94
CA LEU A 348 -8.32 -26.18 -29.33
C LEU A 348 -8.91 -27.49 -28.78
N THR A 349 -10.11 -27.44 -28.19
CA THR A 349 -10.80 -28.63 -27.69
C THR A 349 -11.21 -29.57 -28.84
N LEU A 350 -11.73 -29.02 -29.95
CA LEU A 350 -12.08 -29.78 -31.15
C LEU A 350 -10.84 -30.37 -31.85
N LEU A 351 -9.74 -29.60 -31.92
CA LEU A 351 -8.48 -30.07 -32.49
C LEU A 351 -7.91 -31.24 -31.68
N PHE A 352 -7.97 -31.17 -30.34
CA PHE A 352 -7.53 -32.24 -29.46
C PHE A 352 -8.39 -33.51 -29.61
N LEU A 353 -9.72 -33.35 -29.75
CA LEU A 353 -10.64 -34.47 -30.01
C LEU A 353 -10.40 -35.14 -31.37
N GLN A 354 -9.92 -34.41 -32.38
CA GLN A 354 -9.55 -35.01 -33.67
C GLN A 354 -8.25 -35.81 -33.58
N ILE A 355 -7.28 -35.36 -32.78
CA ILE A 355 -5.98 -36.05 -32.62
C ILE A 355 -6.14 -37.36 -31.82
N VAL A 356 -7.04 -37.41 -30.84
CA VAL A 356 -7.25 -38.59 -29.98
C VAL A 356 -8.15 -39.66 -30.62
N ASN A 357 -8.86 -39.33 -31.70
CA ASN A 357 -9.70 -40.28 -32.45
C ASN A 357 -8.99 -40.91 -33.67
N VAL A 358 -7.67 -40.72 -33.79
CA VAL A 358 -6.77 -41.47 -34.69
C VAL A 358 -5.91 -42.39 -33.83
#